data_AF-A0AAW6EEW3-F1
#
_entry.id   AF-A0AAW6EEW3-F1
#
_cell.length_a   1.000
_cell.length_b   1.000
_cell.length_c   1.000
_cell.angle_alpha   90.00
_cell.angle_beta   90.00
_cell.angle_gamma   90.00
#
_symmetry.space_group_name_H-M   'P 1'
#
loop_
_entity.id
_entity.type
_entity.pdbx_description
1 polymer ?
#
loop_
_entity_poly.entity_id
_entity_poly.type
_entity_poly.pdbx_seq_one_letter_code
_entity_poly.pdbx_strand_id
1 'polypeptide(L)'
;MGLFDKLREPVVLKEDSSAKKQLEQLDFYSKLAPESVKEQIEQDKKLVYYGIKGEEALMFELKNSHMPMYILHDIFFEENGLTTQIDYIVITRKVILIIECKNLYGNITVNNQGDFTRTIQFGKRYHKEGIYSPITQNQRHLDMIKEKRRNTKGLLTKAIFEHYFDDTYKSVVVLANPKTIIDMKYAPKDIKSKIVKVDGLNSYIKRLNDESRNENMSDKQMKELADFFLQSSIPNTTDYTAKYQLEVNEEKTVTVKEEPIQNTYFDSIENSPVYKALKDYRYKQSVKEKIKPYFIFNNAQLEEIIKTNPQTLEELKSIKGFGDAKCLKYGKNILLILEDY
;
A
#
# COMPACT_ATOMS: atom_id res chain seq x y z
N MET A 1 -34.79 -31.32 8.53
CA MET A 1 -34.56 -31.28 7.07
C MET A 1 -34.23 -29.84 6.72
N GLY A 2 -33.01 -29.59 6.25
CA GLY A 2 -32.51 -28.29 5.82
C GLY A 2 -31.33 -28.60 4.90
N LEU A 3 -31.70 -28.94 3.67
CA LEU A 3 -30.94 -29.70 2.68
C LEU A 3 -30.27 -28.74 1.69
N PHE A 4 -29.63 -27.68 2.19
CA PHE A 4 -29.12 -26.61 1.35
C PHE A 4 -27.68 -26.24 1.76
N ASP A 5 -26.76 -26.68 0.88
CA ASP A 5 -25.34 -26.37 0.76
C ASP A 5 -24.46 -26.46 1.99
N LYS A 6 -23.85 -27.64 2.18
CA LYS A 6 -22.59 -27.77 2.94
C LYS A 6 -21.47 -27.25 2.04
N LEU A 7 -21.05 -26.00 2.23
CA LEU A 7 -19.86 -25.45 1.60
C LEU A 7 -18.70 -26.44 1.81
N ARG A 8 -18.17 -26.98 0.70
CA ARG A 8 -17.10 -27.98 0.67
C ARG A 8 -15.86 -27.48 -0.06
N GLU A 9 -16.07 -26.65 -1.07
CA GLU A 9 -15.02 -26.08 -1.91
C GLU A 9 -14.92 -24.56 -1.68
N PRO A 10 -13.81 -23.93 -2.10
CA PRO A 10 -13.69 -22.48 -2.11
C PRO A 10 -14.71 -21.85 -3.06
N VAL A 11 -15.35 -20.77 -2.63
CA VAL A 11 -16.30 -19.99 -3.44
C VAL A 11 -15.79 -18.56 -3.57
N VAL A 12 -15.50 -18.14 -4.81
CA VAL A 12 -15.14 -16.76 -5.12
C VAL A 12 -16.41 -15.95 -5.34
N LEU A 13 -16.60 -14.89 -4.56
CA LEU A 13 -17.79 -14.02 -4.67
C LEU A 13 -17.51 -12.69 -5.37
N LYS A 14 -16.24 -12.30 -5.50
CA LYS A 14 -15.78 -11.16 -6.29
C LYS A 14 -14.41 -11.46 -6.87
N GLU A 15 -14.27 -11.29 -8.18
CA GLU A 15 -13.03 -11.52 -8.94
C GLU A 15 -12.65 -10.30 -9.82
N ASP A 16 -13.40 -9.20 -9.70
CA ASP A 16 -13.09 -7.95 -10.38
C ASP A 16 -11.80 -7.35 -9.83
N SER A 17 -10.91 -6.92 -10.73
CA SER A 17 -9.62 -6.31 -10.40
C SER A 17 -9.55 -4.88 -10.91
N SER A 18 -9.45 -3.92 -10.00
CA SER A 18 -9.14 -2.51 -10.28
C SER A 18 -7.80 -2.37 -11.00
N ALA A 19 -6.80 -3.23 -10.70
CA ALA A 19 -5.51 -3.24 -11.39
C ALA A 19 -5.64 -3.62 -12.87
N LYS A 20 -6.53 -4.57 -13.23
CA LYS A 20 -6.80 -4.89 -14.65
C LYS A 20 -7.40 -3.68 -15.39
N LYS A 21 -8.36 -2.99 -14.78
CA LYS A 21 -8.93 -1.75 -15.33
C LYS A 21 -7.88 -0.65 -15.47
N GLN A 22 -6.99 -0.52 -14.49
CA GLN A 22 -5.86 0.41 -14.56
C GLN A 22 -4.94 0.08 -15.75
N LEU A 23 -4.59 -1.19 -15.95
CA LEU A 23 -3.75 -1.61 -17.07
C LEU A 23 -4.41 -1.29 -18.42
N GLU A 24 -5.71 -1.55 -18.56
CA GLU A 24 -6.48 -1.19 -19.75
C GLU A 24 -6.49 0.32 -20.02
N GLN A 25 -6.66 1.15 -18.98
CA GLN A 25 -6.58 2.61 -19.09
C GLN A 25 -5.19 3.07 -19.53
N LEU A 26 -4.11 2.50 -18.97
CA LEU A 26 -2.74 2.82 -19.34
C LEU A 26 -2.43 2.37 -20.78
N ASP A 27 -2.92 1.21 -21.20
CA ASP A 27 -2.78 0.71 -22.58
C ASP A 27 -3.49 1.61 -23.59
N PHE A 28 -4.69 2.09 -23.24
CA PHE A 28 -5.40 3.05 -24.07
C PHE A 28 -4.65 4.39 -24.15
N TYR A 29 -4.23 4.93 -23.00
CA TYR A 29 -3.55 6.21 -22.93
C TYR A 29 -2.18 6.19 -23.61
N SER A 30 -1.40 5.11 -23.48
CA SER A 30 -0.08 4.94 -24.15
C SER A 30 -0.14 5.15 -25.67
N LYS A 31 -1.28 4.81 -26.31
CA LYS A 31 -1.50 5.01 -27.75
C LYS A 31 -1.73 6.47 -28.14
N LEU A 32 -2.21 7.29 -27.21
CA LEU A 32 -2.57 8.70 -27.43
C LEU A 32 -1.54 9.66 -26.81
N ALA A 33 -0.75 9.17 -25.87
CA ALA A 33 0.20 9.95 -25.10
C ALA A 33 1.36 10.47 -25.96
N PRO A 34 1.88 11.67 -25.67
CA PRO A 34 3.13 12.17 -26.25
C PRO A 34 4.32 11.25 -25.95
N GLU A 35 5.34 11.27 -26.81
CA GLU A 35 6.51 10.41 -26.67
C GLU A 35 7.27 10.64 -25.36
N SER A 36 7.23 11.86 -24.80
CA SER A 36 7.89 12.25 -23.55
C SER A 36 7.47 11.40 -22.34
N VAL A 37 6.21 10.96 -22.29
CA VAL A 37 5.67 10.21 -21.15
C VAL A 37 5.51 8.70 -21.43
N LYS A 38 5.73 8.25 -22.67
CA LYS A 38 5.51 6.84 -23.04
C LYS A 38 6.40 5.86 -22.30
N GLU A 39 7.67 6.19 -22.09
CA GLU A 39 8.58 5.30 -21.35
C GLU A 39 8.09 5.08 -19.92
N GLN A 40 7.69 6.16 -19.24
CA GLN A 40 7.14 6.08 -17.89
C GLN A 40 5.85 5.26 -17.84
N ILE A 41 4.93 5.48 -18.79
CA ILE A 41 3.69 4.70 -18.91
C ILE A 41 4.01 3.21 -19.10
N GLU A 42 4.99 2.85 -19.94
CA GLU A 42 5.38 1.44 -20.14
C GLU A 42 6.04 0.83 -18.90
N GLN A 43 6.80 1.60 -18.12
CA GLN A 43 7.33 1.15 -16.83
C GLN A 43 6.21 0.89 -15.82
N ASP A 44 5.26 1.82 -15.70
CA ASP A 44 4.12 1.69 -14.79
C ASP A 44 3.19 0.54 -15.19
N LYS A 45 2.94 0.36 -16.49
CA LYS A 45 2.22 -0.82 -17.02
C LYS A 45 2.87 -2.13 -16.59
N LYS A 46 4.20 -2.23 -16.67
CA LYS A 46 4.92 -3.44 -16.22
C LYS A 46 4.73 -3.67 -14.72
N LEU A 47 4.80 -2.63 -13.90
CA LEU A 47 4.58 -2.74 -12.45
C LEU A 47 3.15 -3.24 -12.14
N VAL A 48 2.14 -2.65 -12.77
CA VAL A 48 0.73 -3.08 -12.63
C VAL A 48 0.55 -4.52 -13.10
N TYR A 49 1.09 -4.87 -14.27
CA TYR A 49 1.03 -6.24 -14.81
C TYR A 49 1.63 -7.27 -13.86
N TYR A 50 2.79 -6.97 -13.27
CA TYR A 50 3.40 -7.87 -12.28
C TYR A 50 2.56 -7.96 -11.00
N GLY A 51 1.89 -6.88 -10.57
CA GLY A 51 0.91 -6.94 -9.48
C GLY A 51 -0.22 -7.92 -9.79
N ILE A 52 -0.87 -7.75 -10.96
CA ILE A 52 -1.95 -8.63 -11.44
C ILE A 52 -1.50 -10.08 -11.48
N LYS A 53 -0.30 -10.38 -12.00
CA LYS A 53 0.21 -11.75 -12.06
C LYS A 53 0.41 -12.37 -10.67
N GLY A 54 0.83 -11.56 -9.69
CA GLY A 54 0.93 -12.01 -8.31
C GLY A 54 -0.45 -12.35 -7.73
N GLU A 55 -1.43 -11.48 -7.93
CA GLU A 55 -2.81 -11.71 -7.50
C GLU A 55 -3.42 -12.95 -8.17
N GLU A 56 -3.24 -13.12 -9.48
CA GLU A 56 -3.73 -14.30 -10.21
C GLU A 56 -3.13 -15.61 -9.69
N ALA A 57 -1.84 -15.62 -9.35
CA ALA A 57 -1.19 -16.78 -8.75
C ALA A 57 -1.78 -17.12 -7.37
N LEU A 58 -2.04 -16.09 -6.56
CA LEU A 58 -2.68 -16.25 -5.25
C LEU A 58 -4.11 -16.79 -5.39
N MET A 59 -4.93 -16.21 -6.28
CA MET A 59 -6.29 -16.68 -6.56
C MET A 59 -6.28 -18.13 -7.04
N PHE A 60 -5.33 -18.51 -7.89
CA PHE A 60 -5.17 -19.90 -8.34
C PHE A 60 -4.94 -20.84 -7.16
N GLU A 61 -4.02 -20.54 -6.25
CA GLU A 61 -3.78 -21.37 -5.05
C GLU A 61 -5.04 -21.50 -4.18
N LEU A 62 -5.75 -20.38 -3.95
CA LEU A 62 -6.98 -20.40 -3.15
C LEU A 62 -8.09 -21.24 -3.79
N LYS A 63 -8.29 -21.15 -5.10
CA LYS A 63 -9.27 -21.96 -5.85
C LYS A 63 -8.95 -23.45 -5.78
N ASN A 64 -7.67 -23.82 -5.75
CA ASN A 64 -7.21 -25.22 -5.68
C ASN A 64 -6.97 -25.71 -4.23
N SER A 65 -7.45 -24.98 -3.24
CA SER A 65 -7.21 -25.30 -1.84
C SER A 65 -8.10 -26.42 -1.28
N HIS A 66 -9.22 -26.70 -1.94
CA HIS A 66 -10.25 -27.68 -1.52
C HIS A 66 -10.76 -27.48 -0.08
N MET A 67 -10.69 -26.24 0.41
CA MET A 67 -11.15 -25.86 1.74
C MET A 67 -12.46 -25.06 1.65
N PRO A 68 -13.41 -25.28 2.56
CA PRO A 68 -14.65 -24.50 2.59
C PRO A 68 -14.36 -23.07 3.03
N MET A 69 -14.44 -22.13 2.08
CA MET A 69 -14.19 -20.72 2.32
C MET A 69 -14.93 -19.83 1.32
N TYR A 70 -15.14 -18.57 1.68
CA TYR A 70 -15.46 -17.51 0.73
C TYR A 70 -14.23 -16.65 0.46
N ILE A 71 -14.03 -16.29 -0.81
CA ILE A 71 -12.91 -15.47 -1.28
C ILE A 71 -13.48 -14.20 -1.89
N LEU A 72 -13.04 -13.06 -1.37
CA LEU A 72 -13.34 -11.74 -1.90
C LEU A 72 -12.04 -11.10 -2.38
N HIS A 73 -12.00 -10.67 -3.63
CA HIS A 73 -10.86 -9.98 -4.23
C HIS A 73 -11.15 -8.50 -4.42
N ASP A 74 -10.14 -7.67 -4.15
CA ASP A 74 -10.10 -6.23 -4.45
C ASP A 74 -11.21 -5.43 -3.75
N ILE A 75 -11.36 -5.64 -2.44
CA ILE A 75 -12.40 -4.95 -1.65
C ILE A 75 -11.92 -3.54 -1.31
N PHE A 76 -12.62 -2.54 -1.82
CA PHE A 76 -12.30 -1.13 -1.62
C PHE A 76 -13.39 -0.46 -0.79
N PHE A 77 -13.03 0.15 0.33
CA PHE A 77 -13.99 0.85 1.17
C PHE A 77 -13.38 2.08 1.86
N GLU A 78 -14.27 2.94 2.35
CA GLU A 78 -13.94 4.11 3.15
C GLU A 78 -14.41 3.92 4.59
N GLU A 79 -13.62 4.43 5.55
CA GLU A 79 -13.99 4.55 6.95
C GLU A 79 -13.31 5.81 7.54
N ASN A 80 -14.08 6.70 8.18
CA ASN A 80 -13.58 7.95 8.78
C ASN A 80 -12.80 8.87 7.81
N GLY A 81 -13.21 8.96 6.54
CA GLY A 81 -12.52 9.76 5.52
C GLY A 81 -11.19 9.15 5.04
N LEU A 82 -10.87 7.93 5.45
CA LEU A 82 -9.73 7.17 4.97
C LEU A 82 -10.22 6.05 4.05
N THR A 83 -9.56 5.89 2.91
CA THR A 83 -9.83 4.82 1.96
C THR A 83 -8.82 3.69 2.10
N THR A 84 -9.26 2.44 1.93
CA THR A 84 -8.37 1.28 1.87
C THR A 84 -8.83 0.31 0.79
N GLN A 85 -7.85 -0.30 0.14
CA GLN A 85 -8.03 -1.38 -0.81
C GLN A 85 -7.39 -2.63 -0.21
N ILE A 86 -8.14 -3.71 -0.14
CA ILE A 86 -7.68 -4.98 0.38
C ILE A 86 -7.67 -5.98 -0.75
N ASP A 87 -6.50 -6.54 -1.04
CA ASP A 87 -6.32 -7.48 -2.12
C ASP A 87 -7.23 -8.69 -1.92
N TYR A 88 -7.14 -9.38 -0.77
CA TYR A 88 -8.00 -10.53 -0.51
C TYR A 88 -8.55 -10.55 0.92
N ILE A 89 -9.85 -10.85 1.03
CA ILE A 89 -10.50 -11.27 2.27
C ILE A 89 -10.91 -12.73 2.08
N VAL A 90 -10.32 -13.62 2.86
CA VAL A 90 -10.63 -15.06 2.85
C VAL A 90 -11.35 -15.43 4.14
N ILE A 91 -12.60 -15.85 4.04
CA ILE A 91 -13.44 -16.22 5.18
C ILE A 91 -13.50 -17.74 5.23
N THR A 92 -12.84 -18.32 6.23
CA THR A 92 -12.87 -19.76 6.51
C THR A 92 -13.85 -20.06 7.64
N ARG A 93 -13.96 -21.32 8.09
CA ARG A 93 -14.85 -21.67 9.22
C ARG A 93 -14.40 -21.08 10.56
N LYS A 94 -13.10 -20.86 10.79
CA LYS A 94 -12.61 -20.39 12.10
C LYS A 94 -11.91 -19.05 12.08
N VAL A 95 -11.32 -18.67 10.96
CA VAL A 95 -10.54 -17.44 10.83
C VAL A 95 -10.88 -16.68 9.56
N ILE A 96 -10.76 -15.35 9.61
CA ILE A 96 -10.80 -14.47 8.44
C ILE A 96 -9.38 -14.00 8.17
N LEU A 97 -8.88 -14.22 6.97
CA LEU A 97 -7.57 -13.78 6.56
C LEU A 97 -7.70 -12.50 5.74
N ILE A 98 -6.98 -11.46 6.16
CA ILE A 98 -6.80 -10.22 5.42
C ILE A 98 -5.42 -10.33 4.77
N ILE A 99 -5.42 -10.59 3.48
CA ILE A 99 -4.22 -10.96 2.74
C ILE A 99 -3.79 -9.79 1.85
N GLU A 100 -2.55 -9.38 2.02
CA GLU A 100 -1.83 -8.47 1.13
C GLU A 100 -0.95 -9.30 0.19
N CYS A 101 -1.14 -9.15 -1.11
CA CYS A 101 -0.37 -9.82 -2.14
C CYS A 101 0.84 -8.95 -2.54
N LYS A 102 2.05 -9.52 -2.49
CA LYS A 102 3.27 -8.83 -2.89
C LYS A 102 4.06 -9.63 -3.92
N ASN A 103 4.19 -9.08 -5.13
CA ASN A 103 4.98 -9.67 -6.19
C ASN A 103 6.43 -9.13 -6.20
N LEU A 104 7.14 -9.22 -5.07
CA LEU A 104 8.48 -8.63 -4.92
C LEU A 104 9.54 -9.41 -5.73
N TYR A 105 10.44 -8.71 -6.41
CA TYR A 105 11.60 -9.31 -7.06
C TYR A 105 12.86 -9.17 -6.18
N GLY A 106 13.85 -10.04 -6.39
CA GLY A 106 15.14 -9.99 -5.68
C GLY A 106 15.15 -10.70 -4.32
N ASN A 107 16.24 -10.50 -3.58
CA ASN A 107 16.44 -11.08 -2.26
C ASN A 107 15.90 -10.13 -1.19
N ILE A 108 14.85 -10.55 -0.50
CA ILE A 108 14.21 -9.79 0.56
C ILE A 108 14.79 -10.23 1.90
N THR A 109 15.19 -9.27 2.74
CA THR A 109 15.65 -9.54 4.10
C THR A 109 14.78 -8.76 5.07
N VAL A 110 14.30 -9.45 6.10
CA VAL A 110 13.62 -8.82 7.25
C VAL A 110 14.57 -8.85 8.44
N ASN A 111 15.01 -7.68 8.89
CA ASN A 111 15.95 -7.56 10.00
C ASN A 111 15.25 -7.77 11.37
N ASN A 112 16.02 -7.67 12.46
CA ASN A 112 15.50 -7.81 13.82
C ASN A 112 14.56 -6.69 14.29
N GLN A 113 14.58 -5.54 13.61
CA GLN A 113 13.65 -4.42 13.85
C GLN A 113 12.36 -4.56 13.04
N GLY A 114 12.29 -5.53 12.12
CA GLY A 114 11.16 -5.74 11.22
C GLY A 114 11.25 -4.93 9.93
N ASP A 115 12.39 -4.30 9.62
CA ASP A 115 12.57 -3.56 8.38
C ASP A 115 12.79 -4.52 7.21
N PHE A 116 12.12 -4.20 6.10
CA PHE A 116 12.27 -4.91 4.85
C PHE A 116 13.35 -4.24 4.01
N THR A 117 14.32 -5.02 3.55
CA THR A 117 15.30 -4.57 2.56
C THR A 117 15.32 -5.52 1.39
N ARG A 118 15.56 -4.99 0.19
CA ARG A 118 15.73 -5.78 -1.03
C ARG A 118 17.14 -5.61 -1.55
N THR A 119 17.72 -6.73 -1.98
CA THR A 119 18.99 -6.77 -2.69
C THR A 119 18.78 -7.35 -4.08
N ILE A 120 19.22 -6.61 -5.12
CA ILE A 120 19.15 -7.02 -6.52
C ILE A 120 20.57 -7.06 -7.09
N GLN A 121 20.88 -8.10 -7.86
CA GLN A 121 22.16 -8.22 -8.54
C GLN A 121 22.05 -7.72 -9.98
N PHE A 122 22.93 -6.80 -10.36
CA PHE A 122 23.09 -6.30 -11.72
C PHE A 122 24.52 -6.63 -12.19
N GLY A 123 24.66 -7.73 -12.93
CA GLY A 123 25.96 -8.26 -13.31
C GLY A 123 26.82 -8.59 -12.08
N LYS A 124 27.92 -7.85 -11.89
CA LYS A 124 28.84 -8.02 -10.74
C LYS A 124 28.48 -7.15 -9.52
N ARG A 125 27.54 -6.22 -9.64
CA ARG A 125 27.19 -5.27 -8.57
C ARG A 125 25.90 -5.68 -7.87
N TYR A 126 25.82 -5.40 -6.57
CA TYR A 126 24.61 -5.55 -5.77
C TYR A 126 24.07 -4.17 -5.43
N HIS A 127 22.77 -3.98 -5.62
CA HIS A 127 22.04 -2.81 -5.17
C HIS A 127 21.14 -3.21 -4.00
N LYS A 128 21.20 -2.48 -2.89
CA LYS A 128 20.39 -2.73 -1.70
C LYS A 128 19.57 -1.49 -1.36
N GLU A 129 18.28 -1.69 -1.14
CA GLU A 129 17.32 -0.63 -0.83
C GLU A 129 16.34 -1.06 0.26
N GLY A 130 15.71 -0.10 0.93
CA GLY A 130 14.61 -0.34 1.86
C GLY A 130 13.28 -0.50 1.12
N ILE A 131 12.38 -1.33 1.65
CA ILE A 131 11.00 -1.47 1.16
C ILE A 131 10.04 -1.08 2.26
N TYR A 132 8.96 -0.39 1.90
CA TYR A 132 7.86 -0.13 2.82
C TYR A 132 7.28 -1.45 3.36
N SER A 133 7.15 -1.57 4.68
CA SER A 133 6.74 -2.82 5.33
C SER A 133 5.33 -3.24 4.88
N PRO A 134 5.18 -4.38 4.16
CA PRO A 134 3.86 -4.90 3.78
C PRO A 134 3.05 -5.34 5.02
N ILE A 135 3.73 -5.63 6.13
CA ILE A 135 3.10 -5.95 7.41
C ILE A 135 2.41 -4.71 7.98
N THR A 136 3.10 -3.57 7.98
CA THR A 136 2.52 -2.31 8.45
C THR A 136 1.39 -1.85 7.54
N GLN A 137 1.51 -2.06 6.22
CA GLN A 137 0.43 -1.79 5.28
C GLN A 137 -0.82 -2.60 5.65
N ASN A 138 -0.67 -3.92 5.77
CA ASN A 138 -1.81 -4.79 6.02
C ASN A 138 -2.39 -4.63 7.44
N GLN A 139 -1.57 -4.26 8.44
CA GLN A 139 -2.08 -3.89 9.76
C GLN A 139 -3.04 -2.70 9.70
N ARG A 140 -2.79 -1.70 8.84
CA ARG A 140 -3.72 -0.58 8.65
C ARG A 140 -5.05 -1.03 8.08
N HIS A 141 -5.03 -1.98 7.14
CA HIS A 141 -6.25 -2.59 6.60
C HIS A 141 -7.05 -3.29 7.71
N LEU A 142 -6.35 -4.02 8.57
CA LEU A 142 -6.94 -4.71 9.72
C LEU A 142 -7.58 -3.72 10.71
N ASP A 143 -6.90 -2.61 11.04
CA ASP A 143 -7.41 -1.59 11.94
C ASP A 143 -8.68 -0.92 11.37
N MET A 144 -8.71 -0.65 10.06
CA MET A 144 -9.90 -0.12 9.39
C MET A 144 -11.06 -1.11 9.39
N ILE A 145 -10.80 -2.41 9.16
CA ILE A 145 -11.82 -3.46 9.31
C ILE A 145 -12.34 -3.51 10.74
N LYS A 146 -11.44 -3.41 11.73
CA LYS A 146 -11.80 -3.41 13.15
C LYS A 146 -12.79 -2.31 13.44
N GLU A 147 -12.48 -1.07 13.09
CA GLU A 147 -13.38 0.07 13.30
C GLU A 147 -14.71 -0.08 12.55
N LYS A 148 -14.67 -0.43 11.26
CA LYS A 148 -15.89 -0.62 10.46
C LYS A 148 -16.82 -1.67 11.05
N ARG A 149 -16.28 -2.84 11.43
CA ARG A 149 -17.05 -3.93 12.05
C ARG A 149 -17.56 -3.54 13.42
N ARG A 150 -16.72 -2.90 14.23
CA ARG A 150 -17.02 -2.40 15.57
C ARG A 150 -18.19 -1.42 15.57
N ASN A 151 -18.29 -0.55 14.54
CA ASN A 151 -19.39 0.41 14.39
C ASN A 151 -20.75 -0.25 14.09
N THR A 152 -20.77 -1.50 13.65
CA THR A 152 -22.02 -2.28 13.46
C THR A 152 -22.50 -3.00 14.73
N LYS A 153 -21.75 -2.94 15.83
CA LYS A 153 -22.03 -3.72 17.05
C LYS A 153 -22.65 -2.84 18.13
N GLY A 154 -23.63 -3.40 18.85
CA GLY A 154 -24.14 -2.81 20.09
C GLY A 154 -23.08 -2.83 21.21
N LEU A 155 -23.30 -2.06 22.27
CA LEU A 155 -22.28 -1.79 23.30
C LEU A 155 -21.66 -3.07 23.92
N LEU A 156 -22.48 -4.05 24.31
CA LEU A 156 -22.00 -5.30 24.92
C LEU A 156 -21.26 -6.20 23.92
N THR A 157 -21.74 -6.31 22.68
CA THR A 157 -21.12 -7.16 21.65
C THR A 157 -19.85 -6.55 21.08
N LYS A 158 -19.68 -5.23 21.20
CA LYS A 158 -18.49 -4.48 20.82
C LYS A 158 -17.26 -4.88 21.63
N ALA A 159 -17.37 -4.97 22.96
CA ALA A 159 -16.27 -5.40 23.83
C ALA A 159 -15.83 -6.83 23.53
N ILE A 160 -16.80 -7.74 23.32
CA ILE A 160 -16.53 -9.14 22.94
C ILE A 160 -15.81 -9.19 21.59
N PHE A 161 -16.31 -8.45 20.59
CA PHE A 161 -15.70 -8.39 19.27
C PHE A 161 -14.25 -7.90 19.34
N GLU A 162 -13.98 -6.82 20.09
CA GLU A 162 -12.63 -6.27 20.23
C GLU A 162 -11.66 -7.25 20.87
N HIS A 163 -12.11 -8.00 21.88
CA HIS A 163 -11.30 -8.99 22.60
C HIS A 163 -10.86 -10.15 21.70
N TYR A 164 -11.78 -10.69 20.89
CA TYR A 164 -11.52 -11.82 20.00
C TYR A 164 -11.09 -11.41 18.57
N PHE A 165 -10.90 -10.12 18.32
CA PHE A 165 -10.64 -9.62 16.98
C PHE A 165 -9.35 -10.20 16.38
N ASP A 166 -8.24 -10.12 17.10
CA ASP A 166 -6.93 -10.59 16.61
C ASP A 166 -6.86 -12.13 16.55
N ASP A 167 -7.72 -12.83 17.29
CA ASP A 167 -7.91 -14.28 17.21
C ASP A 167 -8.70 -14.70 15.97
N THR A 168 -9.61 -13.84 15.51
CA THR A 168 -10.51 -14.11 14.39
C THR A 168 -9.96 -13.57 13.07
N TYR A 169 -9.43 -12.35 13.04
CA TYR A 169 -8.92 -11.67 11.86
C TYR A 169 -7.39 -11.76 11.83
N LYS A 170 -6.85 -12.44 10.83
CA LYS A 170 -5.42 -12.70 10.67
C LYS A 170 -4.86 -11.88 9.51
N SER A 171 -3.91 -11.00 9.81
CA SER A 171 -3.13 -10.30 8.78
C SER A 171 -2.08 -11.25 8.19
N VAL A 172 -2.05 -11.35 6.86
CA VAL A 172 -1.12 -12.21 6.13
C VAL A 172 -0.56 -11.46 4.94
N VAL A 173 0.75 -11.57 4.72
CA VAL A 173 1.44 -11.09 3.53
C VAL A 173 1.87 -12.30 2.71
N VAL A 174 1.38 -12.37 1.47
CA VAL A 174 1.71 -13.45 0.54
C VAL A 174 2.74 -12.95 -0.46
N LEU A 175 3.89 -13.60 -0.52
CA LEU A 175 4.89 -13.37 -1.56
C LEU A 175 4.54 -14.21 -2.79
N ALA A 176 4.01 -13.54 -3.82
CA ALA A 176 3.45 -14.21 -4.99
C ALA A 176 4.49 -14.56 -6.06
N ASN A 177 5.65 -13.90 -6.06
CA ASN A 177 6.70 -14.22 -7.01
C ASN A 177 7.47 -15.47 -6.54
N PRO A 178 7.44 -16.60 -7.27
CA PRO A 178 8.16 -17.82 -6.86
C PRO A 178 9.68 -17.63 -6.85
N LYS A 179 10.20 -16.63 -7.58
CA LYS A 179 11.62 -16.30 -7.63
C LYS A 179 12.09 -15.46 -6.44
N THR A 180 11.19 -14.95 -5.59
CA THR A 180 11.60 -14.19 -4.40
C THR A 180 12.32 -15.11 -3.43
N ILE A 181 13.53 -14.71 -3.03
CA ILE A 181 14.21 -15.29 -1.89
C ILE A 181 13.90 -14.39 -0.69
N ILE A 182 13.44 -14.97 0.41
CA ILE A 182 13.21 -14.23 1.65
C ILE A 182 14.09 -14.80 2.77
N ASP A 183 14.90 -13.93 3.36
CA ASP A 183 15.66 -14.20 4.57
C ASP A 183 14.96 -13.55 5.77
N MET A 184 14.46 -14.39 6.66
CA MET A 184 13.83 -13.98 7.92
C MET A 184 14.60 -14.52 9.13
N LYS A 185 15.89 -14.83 9.02
CA LYS A 185 16.67 -15.43 10.12
C LYS A 185 16.52 -14.65 11.43
N TYR A 186 16.64 -13.34 11.35
CA TYR A 186 16.59 -12.43 12.50
C TYR A 186 15.25 -11.74 12.71
N ALA A 187 14.26 -11.98 11.85
CA ALA A 187 12.96 -11.30 11.95
C ALA A 187 12.23 -11.63 13.27
N PRO A 188 11.45 -10.70 13.84
CA PRO A 188 10.54 -10.98 14.95
C PRO A 188 9.56 -12.12 14.66
N LYS A 189 9.24 -12.94 15.68
CA LYS A 189 8.37 -14.13 15.51
C LYS A 189 6.98 -13.77 14.97
N ASP A 190 6.42 -12.67 15.42
CA ASP A 190 5.12 -12.14 15.00
C ASP A 190 5.12 -11.66 13.54
N ILE A 191 6.27 -11.23 13.01
CA ILE A 191 6.41 -10.91 11.58
C ILE A 191 6.56 -12.19 10.77
N LYS A 192 7.39 -13.13 11.23
CA LYS A 192 7.59 -14.42 10.53
C LYS A 192 6.27 -15.16 10.36
N SER A 193 5.40 -15.15 11.37
CA SER A 193 4.12 -15.85 11.33
C SER A 193 3.12 -15.23 10.35
N LYS A 194 3.33 -13.98 9.90
CA LYS A 194 2.46 -13.25 8.98
C LYS A 194 2.91 -13.36 7.51
N ILE A 195 4.12 -13.85 7.22
CA ILE A 195 4.63 -13.92 5.84
C ILE A 195 4.61 -15.35 5.34
N VAL A 196 4.07 -15.56 4.14
CA VAL A 196 4.03 -16.86 3.48
C VAL A 196 4.34 -16.69 1.99
N LYS A 197 5.00 -17.67 1.38
CA LYS A 197 5.10 -17.74 -0.08
C LYS A 197 3.83 -18.35 -0.65
N VAL A 198 3.47 -17.98 -1.88
CA VAL A 198 2.20 -18.40 -2.50
C VAL A 198 2.01 -19.92 -2.55
N ASP A 199 3.07 -20.68 -2.85
CA ASP A 199 3.08 -22.16 -2.85
C ASP A 199 2.84 -22.79 -1.47
N GLY A 200 3.09 -22.06 -0.39
CA GLY A 200 2.81 -22.48 0.98
C GLY A 200 1.45 -22.04 1.53
N LEU A 201 0.67 -21.27 0.77
CA LEU A 201 -0.53 -20.57 1.26
C LEU A 201 -1.60 -21.54 1.80
N ASN A 202 -1.89 -22.61 1.06
CA ASN A 202 -2.93 -23.56 1.43
C ASN A 202 -2.60 -24.29 2.75
N SER A 203 -1.35 -24.74 2.89
CA SER A 203 -0.85 -25.36 4.13
C SER A 203 -0.90 -24.38 5.31
N TYR A 204 -0.59 -23.10 5.04
CA TYR A 204 -0.64 -22.03 6.04
C TYR A 204 -2.08 -21.77 6.53
N ILE A 205 -3.04 -21.63 5.61
CA ILE A 205 -4.46 -21.42 5.95
C ILE A 205 -5.01 -22.61 6.74
N LYS A 206 -4.68 -23.84 6.33
CA LYS A 206 -5.09 -25.06 7.02
C LYS A 206 -4.57 -25.06 8.46
N ARG A 207 -3.27 -24.81 8.65
CA ARG A 207 -2.66 -24.72 9.99
C ARG A 207 -3.35 -23.67 10.88
N LEU A 208 -3.64 -22.47 10.35
CA LEU A 208 -4.34 -21.44 11.12
C LEU A 208 -5.75 -21.88 11.55
N ASN A 209 -6.47 -22.62 10.71
CA ASN A 209 -7.77 -23.19 11.09
C ASN A 209 -7.63 -24.28 12.15
N ASP A 210 -6.66 -25.18 11.98
CA ASP A 210 -6.45 -26.31 12.89
C ASP A 210 -6.03 -25.82 14.29
N GLU A 211 -5.14 -24.83 14.36
CA GLU A 211 -4.63 -24.23 15.61
C GLU A 211 -5.62 -23.25 16.26
N SER A 212 -6.60 -22.75 15.52
CA SER A 212 -7.57 -21.78 16.05
C SER A 212 -8.52 -22.43 17.06
N ARG A 213 -8.67 -21.72 18.19
CA ARG A 213 -9.61 -22.03 19.28
C ARG A 213 -11.02 -21.47 19.03
N ASN A 214 -11.23 -20.75 17.94
CA ASN A 214 -12.54 -20.20 17.61
C ASN A 214 -13.53 -21.32 17.30
N GLU A 215 -14.80 -21.09 17.64
CA GLU A 215 -15.89 -21.95 17.21
C GLU A 215 -16.05 -21.90 15.69
N ASN A 216 -16.52 -23.00 15.11
CA ASN A 216 -16.80 -23.05 13.67
C ASN A 216 -17.99 -22.14 13.34
N MET A 217 -17.77 -21.18 12.44
CA MET A 217 -18.85 -20.48 11.76
C MET A 217 -19.64 -21.46 10.90
N SER A 218 -20.96 -21.32 10.96
CA SER A 218 -21.88 -21.94 9.99
C SER A 218 -21.73 -21.28 8.62
N ASP A 219 -22.15 -22.00 7.57
CA ASP A 219 -22.07 -21.52 6.19
C ASP A 219 -22.89 -20.23 6.00
N LYS A 220 -23.99 -20.09 6.75
CA LYS A 220 -24.79 -18.86 6.84
C LYS A 220 -24.00 -17.70 7.43
N GLN A 221 -23.32 -17.89 8.57
CA GLN A 221 -22.51 -16.84 9.20
C GLN A 221 -21.34 -16.41 8.31
N MET A 222 -20.69 -17.38 7.65
CA MET A 222 -19.62 -17.10 6.69
C MET A 222 -20.14 -16.25 5.52
N LYS A 223 -21.34 -16.60 4.99
CA LYS A 223 -21.97 -15.87 3.88
C LYS A 223 -22.40 -14.47 4.27
N GLU A 224 -23.04 -14.30 5.44
CA GLU A 224 -23.41 -12.98 5.97
C GLU A 224 -22.20 -12.07 6.16
N LEU A 225 -21.06 -12.61 6.60
CA LEU A 225 -19.82 -11.86 6.71
C LEU A 225 -19.25 -11.48 5.34
N ALA A 226 -19.31 -12.39 4.37
CA ALA A 226 -18.86 -12.11 3.02
C ALA A 226 -19.71 -11.01 2.36
N ASP A 227 -21.04 -11.13 2.50
CA ASP A 227 -21.99 -10.15 1.95
C ASP A 227 -21.83 -8.79 2.63
N PHE A 228 -21.53 -8.73 3.93
CA PHE A 228 -21.20 -7.49 4.61
C PHE A 228 -20.03 -6.75 3.94
N PHE A 229 -18.94 -7.44 3.61
CA PHE A 229 -17.79 -6.82 2.97
C PHE A 229 -18.08 -6.41 1.52
N LEU A 230 -18.83 -7.23 0.78
CA LEU A 230 -19.26 -6.91 -0.58
C LEU A 230 -20.13 -5.66 -0.63
N GLN A 231 -21.13 -5.57 0.25
CA GLN A 231 -22.04 -4.41 0.33
C GLN A 231 -21.33 -3.16 0.84
N SER A 232 -20.28 -3.33 1.64
CA SER A 232 -19.44 -2.23 2.10
C SER A 232 -18.45 -1.73 1.05
N SER A 233 -18.24 -2.50 -0.02
CA SER A 233 -17.30 -2.14 -1.06
C SER A 233 -17.91 -1.05 -1.96
N ILE A 234 -17.17 0.03 -2.15
CA ILE A 234 -17.52 1.08 -3.11
C ILE A 234 -16.67 0.93 -4.37
N PRO A 235 -17.12 1.44 -5.54
CA PRO A 235 -16.30 1.46 -6.74
C PRO A 235 -15.03 2.28 -6.52
N ASN A 236 -13.88 1.73 -6.91
CA ASN A 236 -12.66 2.53 -7.02
C ASN A 236 -12.72 3.35 -8.32
N THR A 237 -12.81 4.68 -8.19
CA THR A 237 -12.93 5.62 -9.32
C THR A 237 -11.63 6.40 -9.60
N THR A 238 -10.49 5.93 -9.11
CA THR A 238 -9.20 6.60 -9.37
C THR A 238 -8.91 6.66 -10.88
N ASP A 239 -8.62 7.85 -11.39
CA ASP A 239 -8.06 8.04 -12.72
C ASP A 239 -6.53 7.91 -12.65
N TYR A 240 -6.02 6.77 -13.10
CA TYR A 240 -4.59 6.47 -13.08
C TYR A 240 -3.82 7.18 -14.20
N THR A 241 -4.51 7.76 -15.17
CA THR A 241 -3.91 8.51 -16.28
C THR A 241 -3.74 9.99 -15.97
N ALA A 242 -4.44 10.50 -14.94
CA ALA A 242 -4.43 11.91 -14.56
C ALA A 242 -3.02 12.48 -14.35
N LYS A 243 -2.09 11.71 -13.76
CA LYS A 243 -0.71 12.16 -13.55
C LYS A 243 0.01 12.51 -14.86
N TYR A 244 -0.18 11.72 -15.91
CA TYR A 244 0.41 12.00 -17.21
C TYR A 244 -0.31 13.10 -17.96
N GLN A 245 -1.62 13.25 -17.75
CA GLN A 245 -2.37 14.36 -18.35
C GLN A 245 -1.91 15.70 -17.78
N LEU A 246 -1.59 15.74 -16.47
CA LEU A 246 -0.98 16.90 -15.82
C LEU A 246 0.42 17.17 -16.39
N GLU A 247 1.26 16.14 -16.53
CA GLU A 247 2.60 16.27 -17.14
C GLU A 247 2.53 16.85 -18.57
N VAL A 248 1.58 16.40 -19.39
CA VAL A 248 1.38 16.89 -20.77
C VAL A 248 0.78 18.30 -20.81
N ASN A 249 -0.11 18.64 -19.88
CA ASN A 249 -0.68 19.99 -19.82
C ASN A 249 0.34 21.00 -19.30
N GLU A 250 1.21 20.61 -18.37
CA GLU A 250 2.37 21.40 -17.96
C GLU A 250 3.31 21.63 -19.15
N GLU A 251 3.62 20.60 -19.96
CA GLU A 251 4.37 20.76 -21.22
C GLU A 251 3.70 21.74 -22.21
N LYS A 252 2.36 21.69 -22.37
CA LYS A 252 1.63 22.56 -23.30
C LYS A 252 1.54 24.02 -22.83
N THR A 253 1.39 24.27 -21.52
CA THR A 253 1.36 25.63 -20.97
C THR A 253 2.68 26.39 -21.10
N VAL A 254 3.77 25.70 -21.43
CA VAL A 254 5.10 26.27 -21.67
C VAL A 254 5.30 26.69 -23.14
N THR A 255 4.36 26.40 -24.05
CA THR A 255 4.53 26.59 -25.51
C THR A 255 3.80 27.81 -26.12
N VAL A 256 3.84 28.98 -25.48
CA VAL A 256 3.49 30.25 -26.16
C VAL A 256 4.52 31.36 -25.86
N LYS A 257 5.27 31.68 -26.92
CA LYS A 257 6.21 32.81 -27.19
C LYS A 257 7.71 32.58 -26.95
N GLU A 258 8.44 32.94 -28.01
CA GLU A 258 9.86 32.76 -28.33
C GLU A 258 10.80 33.53 -27.40
N GLU A 259 11.71 32.84 -26.71
CA GLU A 259 13.18 32.75 -26.95
C GLU A 259 13.80 31.87 -25.83
N PRO A 260 15.00 31.26 -26.04
CA PRO A 260 15.35 29.97 -25.43
C PRO A 260 15.93 30.11 -24.02
N ILE A 261 15.49 29.27 -23.05
CA ILE A 261 16.30 28.61 -21.98
C ILE A 261 15.42 27.59 -21.17
N GLN A 262 15.78 26.30 -21.29
CA GLN A 262 15.78 25.14 -20.35
C GLN A 262 14.57 24.78 -19.45
N ASN A 263 13.96 23.60 -19.71
CA ASN A 263 13.00 22.92 -18.81
C ASN A 263 13.49 21.50 -18.43
N THR A 264 14.65 21.43 -17.77
CA THR A 264 15.33 20.23 -17.24
C THR A 264 15.08 20.01 -15.74
N TYR A 265 14.13 20.73 -15.12
CA TYR A 265 14.16 20.99 -13.68
C TYR A 265 13.45 19.93 -12.80
N PHE A 266 12.40 19.25 -13.28
CA PHE A 266 11.55 18.42 -12.40
C PHE A 266 12.13 17.04 -12.03
N ASP A 267 12.72 16.29 -12.97
CA ASP A 267 13.49 15.07 -12.66
C ASP A 267 14.77 15.33 -11.85
N SER A 268 15.21 16.60 -11.83
CA SER A 268 16.41 17.04 -11.13
C SER A 268 16.16 17.40 -9.65
N ILE A 269 14.94 17.79 -9.27
CA ILE A 269 14.63 18.25 -7.90
C ILE A 269 14.69 17.10 -6.89
N GLU A 270 14.03 15.96 -7.13
CA GLU A 270 14.07 14.83 -6.17
C GLU A 270 15.48 14.23 -6.01
N ASN A 271 16.29 14.38 -7.06
CA ASN A 271 17.69 13.98 -7.07
C ASN A 271 18.65 15.05 -6.52
N SER A 272 18.18 16.28 -6.33
CA SER A 272 18.99 17.42 -5.88
C SER A 272 19.53 17.20 -4.45
N PRO A 273 20.76 17.66 -4.16
CA PRO A 273 21.32 17.64 -2.81
C PRO A 273 20.43 18.33 -1.77
N VAL A 274 19.82 19.47 -2.13
CA VAL A 274 18.93 20.24 -1.25
C VAL A 274 17.65 19.48 -0.88
N TYR A 275 17.04 18.76 -1.84
CA TYR A 275 15.87 17.92 -1.56
C TYR A 275 16.21 16.80 -0.58
N LYS A 276 17.36 16.15 -0.77
CA LYS A 276 17.85 15.09 0.13
C LYS A 276 18.13 15.64 1.53
N ALA A 277 18.73 16.82 1.63
CA ALA A 277 19.02 17.48 2.90
C ALA A 277 17.75 17.86 3.67
N LEU A 278 16.78 18.48 2.99
CA LEU A 278 15.49 18.84 3.61
C LEU A 278 14.67 17.59 4.00
N LYS A 279 14.71 16.52 3.20
CA LYS A 279 14.06 15.24 3.51
C LYS A 279 14.69 14.55 4.71
N ASP A 280 16.02 14.57 4.83
CA ASP A 280 16.75 14.02 5.96
C ASP A 280 16.50 14.83 7.25
N TYR A 281 16.52 16.17 7.17
CA TYR A 281 16.15 17.04 8.29
C TYR A 281 14.73 16.75 8.78
N ARG A 282 13.76 16.67 7.86
CA ARG A 282 12.38 16.31 8.16
C ARG A 282 12.29 14.98 8.92
N TYR A 283 13.02 13.96 8.46
CA TYR A 283 13.07 12.66 9.12
C TYR A 283 13.67 12.75 10.53
N LYS A 284 14.86 13.35 10.67
CA LYS A 284 15.55 13.50 11.97
C LYS A 284 14.69 14.24 13.00
N GLN A 285 14.04 15.32 12.58
CA GLN A 285 13.18 16.10 13.47
C GLN A 285 11.93 15.33 13.89
N SER A 286 11.35 14.55 12.97
CA SER A 286 10.19 13.70 13.27
C SER A 286 10.51 12.62 14.30
N VAL A 287 11.71 12.01 14.21
CA VAL A 287 12.20 11.04 15.19
C VAL A 287 12.42 11.69 16.55
N LYS A 288 13.06 12.87 16.57
CA LYS A 288 13.32 13.63 17.82
C LYS A 288 12.02 14.01 18.54
N GLU A 289 11.00 14.39 17.78
CA GLU A 289 9.72 14.85 18.33
C GLU A 289 8.67 13.73 18.47
N LYS A 290 9.02 12.49 18.08
CA LYS A 290 8.13 11.31 18.09
C LYS A 290 6.81 11.54 17.33
N ILE A 291 6.88 12.26 16.21
CA ILE A 291 5.76 12.52 15.30
C ILE A 291 6.10 12.04 13.88
N LYS A 292 5.11 11.90 12.99
CA LYS A 292 5.40 11.45 11.61
C LYS A 292 6.06 12.56 10.78
N PRO A 293 6.95 12.24 9.82
CA PRO A 293 7.68 13.23 9.01
C PRO A 293 6.82 14.32 8.37
N TYR A 294 5.65 13.95 7.83
CA TYR A 294 4.76 14.90 7.17
C TYR A 294 4.08 15.90 8.12
N PHE A 295 4.10 15.66 9.44
CA PHE A 295 3.63 16.65 10.43
C PHE A 295 4.62 17.81 10.59
N ILE A 296 5.89 17.63 10.25
CA ILE A 296 6.86 18.72 10.15
C ILE A 296 6.51 19.56 8.91
N PHE A 297 6.61 18.96 7.72
CA PHE A 297 6.07 19.48 6.46
C PHE A 297 5.86 18.35 5.43
N ASN A 298 4.83 18.46 4.59
CA ASN A 298 4.49 17.44 3.58
C ASN A 298 5.36 17.59 2.31
N ASN A 299 5.16 16.72 1.31
CA ASN A 299 5.98 16.77 0.08
C ASN A 299 5.72 18.03 -0.75
N ALA A 300 4.46 18.44 -0.90
CA ALA A 300 4.12 19.68 -1.59
C ALA A 300 4.82 20.89 -0.96
N GLN A 301 4.86 20.94 0.38
CA GLN A 301 5.57 21.99 1.13
C GLN A 301 7.10 21.92 0.94
N LEU A 302 7.67 20.72 0.87
CA LEU A 302 9.10 20.52 0.61
C LEU A 302 9.48 21.03 -0.78
N GLU A 303 8.69 20.68 -1.79
CA GLU A 303 8.86 21.15 -3.17
C GLU A 303 8.69 22.65 -3.27
N GLU A 304 7.70 23.21 -2.58
CA GLU A 304 7.46 24.65 -2.54
C GLU A 304 8.60 25.41 -1.87
N ILE A 305 9.20 24.88 -0.80
CA ILE A 305 10.43 25.44 -0.18
C ILE A 305 11.59 25.49 -1.19
N ILE A 306 11.84 24.41 -1.93
CA ILE A 306 12.93 24.37 -2.91
C ILE A 306 12.66 25.32 -4.07
N LYS A 307 11.40 25.38 -4.51
CA LYS A 307 10.97 26.22 -5.63
C LYS A 307 11.04 27.71 -5.31
N THR A 308 10.64 28.11 -4.10
CA THR A 308 10.64 29.53 -3.71
C THR A 308 11.95 29.97 -3.07
N ASN A 309 12.81 29.03 -2.66
CA ASN A 309 14.09 29.25 -1.99
C ASN A 309 14.05 30.40 -0.96
N PRO A 310 13.17 30.33 0.05
CA PRO A 310 12.94 31.44 0.97
C PRO A 310 14.22 31.78 1.74
N GLN A 311 14.51 33.08 1.84
CA GLN A 311 15.67 33.62 2.56
C GLN A 311 15.28 34.17 3.94
N THR A 312 13.99 34.38 4.17
CA THR A 312 13.45 34.94 5.41
C THR A 312 12.32 34.10 5.99
N LEU A 313 12.06 34.23 7.29
CA LEU A 313 10.93 33.54 7.93
C LEU A 313 9.58 34.02 7.40
N GLU A 314 9.48 35.27 6.95
CA GLU A 314 8.27 35.81 6.33
C GLU A 314 8.01 35.19 4.95
N GLU A 315 9.06 35.01 4.13
CA GLU A 315 8.96 34.28 2.87
C GLU A 315 8.59 32.81 3.11
N LEU A 316 9.18 32.15 4.11
CA LEU A 316 8.81 30.78 4.47
C LEU A 316 7.35 30.69 4.95
N LYS A 317 6.84 31.72 5.64
CA LYS A 317 5.46 31.77 6.13
C LYS A 317 4.44 31.94 5.00
N SER A 318 4.86 32.49 3.86
CA SER A 318 4.01 32.61 2.67
C SER A 318 3.68 31.26 2.01
N ILE A 319 4.46 30.21 2.31
CA ILE A 319 4.23 28.84 1.82
C ILE A 319 3.01 28.24 2.52
N LYS A 320 2.09 27.67 1.73
CA LYS A 320 0.81 27.18 2.22
C LYS A 320 1.01 26.10 3.29
N GLY A 321 0.59 26.41 4.52
CA GLY A 321 0.69 25.52 5.68
C GLY A 321 2.01 25.58 6.46
N PHE A 322 2.83 26.60 6.21
CA PHE A 322 3.87 27.10 7.13
C PHE A 322 3.32 28.30 7.92
N GLY A 323 2.53 28.02 8.96
CA GLY A 323 2.06 29.06 9.89
C GLY A 323 3.11 29.44 10.94
N ASP A 324 2.81 30.45 11.76
CA ASP A 324 3.69 31.00 12.80
C ASP A 324 4.35 29.94 13.68
N ALA A 325 3.57 28.96 14.15
CA ALA A 325 4.08 27.89 15.01
C ALA A 325 5.13 27.01 14.31
N LYS A 326 4.98 26.75 13.02
CA LYS A 326 5.94 25.94 12.24
C LYS A 326 7.18 26.75 11.87
N CYS A 327 7.02 28.02 11.46
CA CYS A 327 8.14 28.90 11.17
C CYS A 327 9.00 29.13 12.41
N LEU A 328 8.38 29.31 13.58
CA LEU A 328 9.10 29.44 14.86
C LEU A 328 9.89 28.17 15.21
N LYS A 329 9.30 26.99 14.97
CA LYS A 329 9.87 25.71 15.41
C LYS A 329 10.90 25.11 14.45
N TYR A 330 10.68 25.26 13.15
CA TYR A 330 11.47 24.60 12.11
C TYR A 330 12.13 25.58 11.14
N GLY A 331 11.64 26.82 11.06
CA GLY A 331 12.00 27.74 9.98
C GLY A 331 13.49 28.11 9.95
N LYS A 332 14.10 28.42 11.09
CA LYS A 332 15.54 28.74 11.15
C LYS A 332 16.43 27.62 10.61
N ASN A 333 16.14 26.38 10.94
CA ASN A 333 16.92 25.23 10.45
C ASN A 333 16.68 24.96 8.96
N ILE A 334 15.46 25.20 8.48
CA ILE A 334 15.14 25.09 7.05
C ILE A 334 15.94 26.14 6.26
N LEU A 335 15.94 27.39 6.72
CA LEU A 335 16.73 28.47 6.10
C LEU A 335 18.23 28.16 6.14
N LEU A 336 18.77 27.66 7.24
CA LEU A 336 20.18 27.23 7.33
C LEU A 336 20.52 26.12 6.33
N ILE A 337 19.62 25.14 6.12
CA ILE A 337 19.83 24.10 5.11
C ILE A 337 19.81 24.70 3.70
N LEU A 338 18.99 25.72 3.46
CA LEU A 338 18.96 26.41 2.17
C LEU A 338 20.20 27.27 1.94
N GLU A 339 20.83 27.83 2.97
CA GLU A 339 22.08 28.59 2.84
C GLU A 339 23.27 27.71 2.39
N ASP A 340 23.21 26.39 2.63
CA ASP A 340 24.25 25.43 2.26
C ASP A 340 24.20 25.00 0.78
N TYR A 341 23.22 25.46 -0.01
CA TYR A 341 22.99 25.08 -1.41
C TYR A 341 22.60 26.28 -2.29
#